data_AF-A0A7Z0CIS3-F1
#
_entry.id   AF-A0A7Z0CIS3-F1
#
_cell.length_a   1.000
_cell.length_b   1.000
_cell.length_c   1.000
_cell.angle_alpha   90.00
_cell.angle_beta   90.00
_cell.angle_gamma   90.00
#
_symmetry.space_group_name_H-M   'P 1'
#
loop_
_entity.id
_entity.type
_entity.pdbx_description
1 polymer ?
#
loop_
_entity_poly.entity_id
_entity_poly.type
_entity_poly.pdbx_seq_one_letter_code
_entity_poly.pdbx_strand_id
1 'polypeptide(L)'
;MTAMTDNSISTHKQTLGLVWAAEMRRSLAAGGLRIALIVSVSLGVIAGGVTVWALAVNIPDGDSRAPLDIVPFEVGISFAALAFAVGLIGFVSREMADGTATGSAVLVPLRGRLLWARALSATTLGAAMAIAVVFPIALVRLLAGGLDGSAFGHMGLVSVVATVDVVLASALAFLVATVLRKPAIAVAVFLMALTVLPLVLLIVTAVAPVWLADPSRATLKAMPGTLFTRALSVPLATGDGWSNVAIGLAGLAAWVVAVAPFTWILFDKALAGKE
;
A
#
# COMPACT_ATOMS: atom_id res chain seq x y z
N MET A 1 41.76 39.75 -22.94
CA MET A 1 40.43 39.45 -23.50
C MET A 1 40.31 37.95 -23.65
N THR A 2 39.90 37.29 -22.57
CA THR A 2 39.76 35.84 -22.49
C THR A 2 38.32 35.52 -22.89
N ALA A 3 38.17 34.74 -23.97
CA ALA A 3 36.88 34.31 -24.47
C ALA A 3 36.15 33.51 -23.38
N MET A 4 35.10 34.11 -22.82
CA MET A 4 34.14 33.46 -21.95
C MET A 4 33.36 32.49 -22.83
N THR A 5 33.79 31.23 -22.83
CA THR A 5 33.08 30.15 -23.51
C THR A 5 31.80 29.91 -22.74
N ASP A 6 30.70 30.31 -23.36
CA ASP A 6 29.34 30.13 -22.91
C ASP A 6 29.01 28.63 -22.96
N ASN A 7 29.47 27.88 -21.94
CA ASN A 7 29.06 26.51 -21.67
C ASN A 7 27.60 26.56 -21.17
N SER A 8 26.69 26.87 -22.08
CA SER A 8 25.29 26.54 -21.91
C SER A 8 25.19 25.02 -21.94
N ILE A 9 25.45 24.39 -20.78
CA ILE A 9 25.07 23.01 -20.53
C ILE A 9 23.58 23.00 -20.84
N SER A 10 23.20 22.41 -21.97
CA SER A 10 21.81 22.25 -22.33
C SER A 10 21.19 21.48 -21.18
N THR A 11 20.47 22.17 -20.30
CA THR A 11 19.72 21.55 -19.22
C THR A 11 18.65 20.72 -19.90
N HIS A 12 18.99 19.46 -20.16
CA HIS A 12 18.09 18.47 -20.71
C HIS A 12 16.85 18.55 -19.83
N LYS A 13 15.70 18.96 -20.39
CA LYS A 13 14.50 19.22 -19.62
C LYS A 13 14.17 17.96 -18.84
N GLN A 14 14.45 17.94 -17.53
CA GLN A 14 14.10 16.81 -16.69
C GLN A 14 12.58 16.68 -16.72
N THR A 15 12.10 15.50 -17.10
CA THR A 15 10.66 15.18 -17.10
C THR A 15 10.34 14.30 -15.89
N LEU A 16 9.08 14.30 -15.45
CA LEU A 16 8.65 13.42 -14.36
C LEU A 16 8.93 11.94 -14.68
N GLY A 17 8.76 11.53 -15.95
CA GLY A 17 9.02 10.15 -16.39
C GLY A 17 10.48 9.73 -16.22
N LEU A 18 11.44 10.61 -16.53
CA LEU A 18 12.87 10.31 -16.32
C LEU A 18 13.21 10.17 -14.83
N VAL A 19 12.66 11.05 -13.98
CA VAL A 19 12.86 10.98 -12.52
C VAL A 19 12.22 9.71 -11.95
N TRP A 20 10.99 9.38 -12.37
CA TRP A 20 10.31 8.15 -11.97
C TRP A 20 11.07 6.88 -12.41
N ALA A 21 11.59 6.83 -13.63
CA ALA A 21 12.40 5.71 -14.11
C ALA A 21 13.69 5.54 -13.29
N ALA A 22 14.36 6.65 -12.94
CA ALA A 22 15.54 6.62 -12.08
C ALA A 22 15.21 6.16 -10.65
N GLU A 23 14.13 6.68 -10.07
CA GLU A 23 13.64 6.28 -8.74
C GLU A 23 13.17 4.83 -8.69
N MET A 24 12.56 4.32 -9.78
CA MET A 24 12.20 2.91 -9.92
C MET A 24 13.45 2.02 -9.91
N ARG A 25 14.47 2.34 -10.71
CA ARG A 25 15.74 1.59 -10.73
C ARG A 25 16.42 1.61 -9.36
N ARG A 26 16.42 2.77 -8.69
CA ARG A 26 16.96 2.92 -7.33
C ARG A 26 16.19 2.07 -6.32
N SER A 27 14.87 2.07 -6.40
CA SER A 27 13.99 1.26 -5.54
C SER A 27 14.24 -0.24 -5.72
N LEU A 28 14.61 -0.69 -6.92
CA LEU A 28 14.90 -2.10 -7.22
C LEU A 28 16.37 -2.50 -7.00
N ALA A 29 17.27 -1.54 -6.74
CA ALA A 29 18.68 -1.81 -6.51
C ALA A 29 18.94 -2.55 -5.19
N ALA A 30 20.17 -3.06 -5.02
CA ALA A 30 20.60 -3.69 -3.77
C ALA A 30 20.45 -2.72 -2.59
N GLY A 31 19.82 -3.18 -1.49
CA GLY A 31 19.50 -2.34 -0.32
C GLY A 31 18.19 -1.56 -0.42
N GLY A 32 17.53 -1.53 -1.59
CA GLY A 32 16.24 -0.88 -1.83
C GLY A 32 15.03 -1.69 -1.38
N LEU A 33 13.91 -1.53 -2.10
CA LEU A 33 12.62 -2.21 -1.86
C LEU A 33 12.57 -3.65 -2.42
N ARG A 34 13.58 -4.10 -3.16
CA ARG A 34 13.58 -5.44 -3.78
C ARG A 34 13.32 -6.57 -2.78
N ILE A 35 14.00 -6.56 -1.63
CA ILE A 35 13.83 -7.61 -0.61
C ILE A 35 12.42 -7.54 -0.01
N ALA A 36 11.96 -6.32 0.31
CA ALA A 36 10.61 -6.11 0.81
C ALA A 36 9.56 -6.63 -0.17
N LEU A 37 9.72 -6.37 -1.48
CA LEU A 37 8.83 -6.86 -2.52
C LEU A 37 8.80 -8.39 -2.56
N ILE A 38 9.97 -9.04 -2.56
CA ILE A 38 10.07 -10.51 -2.57
C ILE A 38 9.37 -11.10 -1.34
N VAL A 39 9.71 -10.61 -0.14
CA VAL A 39 9.12 -11.09 1.12
C VAL A 39 7.61 -10.89 1.13
N SER A 40 7.13 -9.75 0.64
CA SER A 40 5.70 -9.43 0.60
C SER A 40 4.93 -10.33 -0.36
N VAL A 41 5.48 -10.56 -1.56
CA VAL A 41 4.89 -11.52 -2.52
C VAL A 41 4.89 -12.93 -1.93
N SER A 42 6.00 -13.37 -1.35
CA SER A 42 6.09 -14.70 -0.73
C SER A 42 5.08 -14.88 0.40
N LEU A 43 4.97 -13.91 1.31
CA LEU A 43 3.98 -13.95 2.40
C LEU A 43 2.55 -13.97 1.87
N GLY A 44 2.23 -13.15 0.87
CA GLY A 44 0.90 -13.12 0.28
C GLY A 44 0.53 -14.43 -0.42
N VAL A 45 1.43 -14.98 -1.23
CA VAL A 45 1.22 -16.27 -1.90
C VAL A 45 1.07 -17.40 -0.89
N ILE A 46 1.91 -17.45 0.15
CA ILE A 46 1.80 -18.46 1.22
C ILE A 46 0.48 -18.33 1.96
N ALA A 47 0.11 -17.12 2.40
CA ALA A 47 -1.13 -16.89 3.15
C ALA A 47 -2.38 -17.23 2.32
N GLY A 48 -2.41 -16.80 1.06
CA GLY A 48 -3.47 -17.16 0.12
C GLY A 48 -3.52 -18.67 -0.14
N GLY A 49 -2.37 -19.30 -0.41
CA GLY A 49 -2.28 -20.75 -0.65
C GLY A 49 -2.71 -21.59 0.55
N VAL A 50 -2.30 -21.22 1.76
CA VAL A 50 -2.77 -21.85 3.02
C VAL A 50 -4.28 -21.69 3.17
N THR A 51 -4.84 -20.54 2.79
CA THR A 51 -6.28 -20.30 2.83
C THR A 51 -7.02 -21.17 1.81
N VAL A 52 -6.50 -21.32 0.58
CA VAL A 52 -7.05 -22.28 -0.40
C VAL A 52 -7.08 -23.69 0.19
N TRP A 53 -5.96 -24.15 0.73
CA TRP A 53 -5.84 -25.49 1.31
C TRP A 53 -6.79 -25.69 2.49
N ALA A 54 -6.83 -24.75 3.43
CA ALA A 54 -7.69 -24.80 4.60
C ALA A 54 -9.17 -24.85 4.22
N LEU A 55 -9.60 -24.01 3.27
CA LEU A 55 -11.00 -24.02 2.81
C LEU A 55 -11.32 -25.28 2.01
N ALA A 56 -10.40 -25.79 1.19
CA ALA A 56 -10.65 -26.96 0.35
C ALA A 56 -10.83 -28.24 1.17
N VAL A 57 -10.18 -28.34 2.34
CA VAL A 57 -10.33 -29.48 3.27
C VAL A 57 -11.63 -29.38 4.09
N ASN A 58 -12.15 -28.17 4.32
CA ASN A 58 -13.25 -27.94 5.26
C ASN A 58 -14.61 -27.65 4.61
N ILE A 59 -14.70 -27.45 3.29
CA ILE A 59 -15.97 -27.24 2.59
C ILE A 59 -16.46 -28.59 2.04
N PRO A 60 -17.58 -29.14 2.56
CA PRO A 60 -18.15 -30.39 2.08
C PRO A 60 -18.52 -30.34 0.59
N ASP A 61 -18.41 -31.48 -0.09
CA ASP A 61 -18.89 -31.62 -1.46
C ASP A 61 -20.42 -31.39 -1.50
N GLY A 62 -20.84 -30.27 -2.09
CA GLY A 62 -22.24 -29.86 -2.20
C GLY A 62 -22.51 -28.42 -1.76
N ASP A 63 -21.60 -27.82 -0.98
CA ASP A 63 -21.70 -26.42 -0.58
C ASP A 63 -21.19 -25.45 -1.65
N SER A 64 -21.63 -24.19 -1.58
CA SER A 64 -21.17 -23.13 -2.47
C SER A 64 -19.64 -23.01 -2.40
N ARG A 65 -18.97 -23.21 -3.54
CA ARG A 65 -17.51 -23.06 -3.66
C ARG A 65 -17.06 -21.61 -3.76
N ALA A 66 -18.00 -20.66 -3.79
CA ALA A 66 -17.71 -19.24 -3.92
C ALA A 66 -16.66 -18.71 -2.91
N PRO A 67 -16.65 -19.12 -1.61
CA PRO A 67 -15.63 -18.66 -0.66
C PRO A 67 -14.21 -19.06 -1.06
N LEU A 68 -14.05 -20.18 -1.75
CA LEU A 68 -12.75 -20.64 -2.23
C LEU A 68 -12.22 -19.78 -3.39
N ASP A 69 -13.08 -19.06 -4.11
CA ASP A 69 -12.71 -18.20 -5.24
C ASP A 69 -12.45 -16.74 -4.85
N ILE A 70 -12.69 -16.37 -3.59
CA ILE A 70 -12.65 -14.97 -3.14
C ILE A 70 -11.69 -14.81 -1.95
N VAL A 71 -11.95 -15.53 -0.86
CA VAL A 71 -11.23 -15.34 0.42
C VAL A 71 -9.71 -15.52 0.29
N PRO A 72 -9.18 -16.49 -0.47
CA PRO A 72 -7.73 -16.64 -0.62
C PRO A 72 -7.04 -15.40 -1.21
N PHE A 73 -7.70 -14.69 -2.14
CA PHE A 73 -7.15 -13.48 -2.74
C PHE A 73 -7.13 -12.32 -1.74
N GLU A 74 -8.23 -12.12 -1.01
CA GLU A 74 -8.35 -11.10 0.02
C GLU A 74 -7.27 -11.29 1.11
N VAL A 75 -7.10 -12.51 1.61
CA VAL A 75 -6.10 -12.85 2.62
C VAL A 75 -4.70 -12.64 2.07
N GLY A 76 -4.38 -13.21 0.89
CA GLY A 76 -3.05 -13.10 0.31
C GLY A 76 -2.63 -11.65 0.07
N ILE A 77 -3.53 -10.83 -0.47
CA ILE A 77 -3.28 -9.40 -0.68
C ILE A 77 -3.13 -8.63 0.63
N SER A 78 -3.94 -8.92 1.64
CA SER A 78 -3.85 -8.25 2.94
C SER A 78 -2.47 -8.44 3.58
N PHE A 79 -1.94 -9.67 3.56
CA PHE A 79 -0.61 -9.96 4.10
C PHE A 79 0.50 -9.32 3.27
N ALA A 80 0.39 -9.37 1.93
CA ALA A 80 1.37 -8.74 1.04
C ALA A 80 1.41 -7.21 1.20
N ALA A 81 0.24 -6.56 1.22
CA ALA A 81 0.13 -5.12 1.38
C ALA A 81 0.73 -4.64 2.71
N LEU A 82 0.42 -5.33 3.81
CA LEU A 82 0.98 -5.01 5.13
C LEU A 82 2.51 -5.18 5.15
N ALA A 83 3.03 -6.30 4.66
CA ALA A 83 4.47 -6.55 4.60
C ALA A 83 5.20 -5.51 3.73
N PHE A 84 4.60 -5.14 2.59
CA PHE A 84 5.17 -4.17 1.67
C PHE A 84 5.17 -2.77 2.29
N ALA A 85 4.08 -2.38 2.96
CA ALA A 85 3.98 -1.11 3.66
C ALA A 85 5.07 -0.97 4.74
N VAL A 86 5.30 -2.02 5.54
CA VAL A 86 6.39 -2.04 6.54
C VAL A 86 7.75 -1.88 5.88
N GLY A 87 8.02 -2.64 4.80
CA GLY A 87 9.26 -2.52 4.03
C GLY A 87 9.46 -1.13 3.42
N LEU A 88 8.38 -0.52 2.93
CA LEU A 88 8.37 0.83 2.36
C LEU A 88 8.68 1.89 3.42
N ILE A 89 8.08 1.80 4.60
CA ILE A 89 8.39 2.70 5.72
C ILE A 89 9.85 2.59 6.11
N GLY A 90 10.36 1.36 6.24
CA GLY A 90 11.77 1.12 6.56
C GLY A 90 12.72 1.66 5.49
N PHE A 91 12.37 1.54 4.22
CA PHE A 91 13.12 2.14 3.11
C PHE A 91 13.10 3.66 3.19
N VAL A 92 11.93 4.29 3.16
CA VAL A 92 11.79 5.76 3.16
C VAL A 92 12.42 6.39 4.41
N SER A 93 12.24 5.78 5.59
CA SER A 93 12.83 6.28 6.84
C SER A 93 14.36 6.25 6.81
N ARG A 94 14.97 5.20 6.23
CA ARG A 94 16.43 5.14 6.04
C ARG A 94 16.91 6.23 5.09
N GLU A 95 16.19 6.46 3.99
CA GLU A 95 16.56 7.53 3.05
C GLU A 95 16.55 8.92 3.66
N MET A 96 15.61 9.16 4.59
CA MET A 96 15.52 10.41 5.34
C MET A 96 16.63 10.54 6.39
N ALA A 97 16.96 9.44 7.07
CA ALA A 97 18.01 9.42 8.09
C ALA A 97 19.41 9.56 7.48
N ASP A 98 19.69 8.83 6.40
CA ASP A 98 21.02 8.78 5.75
C ASP A 98 21.29 10.02 4.87
N GLY A 99 20.30 10.90 4.69
CA GLY A 99 20.43 12.09 3.84
C GLY A 99 20.37 11.81 2.33
N THR A 100 20.17 10.56 1.91
CA THR A 100 19.99 10.17 0.51
C THR A 100 18.84 10.94 -0.14
N ALA A 101 17.77 11.21 0.62
CA ALA A 101 16.67 12.07 0.17
C ALA A 101 17.11 13.50 -0.17
N THR A 102 17.99 14.08 0.64
CA THR A 102 18.58 15.40 0.39
C THR A 102 19.50 15.37 -0.83
N GLY A 103 20.32 14.31 -1.00
CA GLY A 103 21.17 14.14 -2.17
C GLY A 103 20.40 14.09 -3.48
N SER A 104 19.27 13.36 -3.52
CA SER A 104 18.39 13.34 -4.69
C SER A 104 17.76 14.71 -5.00
N ALA A 105 17.49 15.52 -3.97
CA ALA A 105 16.92 16.86 -4.14
C ALA A 105 17.90 17.86 -4.79
N VAL A 106 19.22 17.63 -4.67
CA VAL A 106 20.24 18.42 -5.39
C VAL A 106 20.15 18.17 -6.90
N LEU A 107 19.86 16.93 -7.30
CA LEU A 107 19.78 16.54 -8.72
C LEU A 107 18.43 16.88 -9.36
N VAL A 108 17.37 17.05 -8.55
CA VAL A 108 16.01 17.32 -9.01
C VAL A 108 15.52 18.64 -8.39
N PRO A 109 15.62 19.78 -9.10
CA PRO A 109 15.36 21.11 -8.53
C PRO A 109 13.91 21.28 -8.07
N LEU A 110 12.96 20.58 -8.69
CA LEU A 110 11.57 20.58 -8.29
C LEU A 110 11.30 19.45 -7.29
N ARG A 111 11.38 19.77 -5.98
CA ARG A 111 11.15 18.83 -4.86
C ARG A 111 9.83 18.06 -4.99
N GLY A 112 8.80 18.74 -5.46
CA GLY A 112 7.50 18.14 -5.72
C GLY A 112 7.52 17.00 -6.75
N ARG A 113 8.32 17.16 -7.80
CA ARG A 113 8.51 16.14 -8.84
C ARG A 113 9.20 14.91 -8.26
N LEU A 114 10.18 15.10 -7.37
CA LEU A 114 10.85 14.01 -6.68
C LEU A 114 9.88 13.23 -5.79
N LEU A 115 9.05 13.92 -5.00
CA LEU A 115 8.04 13.27 -4.15
C LEU A 115 7.06 12.44 -4.98
N TRP A 116 6.51 13.02 -6.06
CA TRP A 116 5.60 12.30 -6.96
C TRP A 116 6.28 11.12 -7.64
N ALA A 117 7.52 11.27 -8.11
CA ALA A 117 8.27 10.17 -8.72
C ALA A 117 8.43 9.01 -7.74
N ARG A 118 8.76 9.28 -6.47
CA ARG A 118 8.90 8.26 -5.43
C ARG A 118 7.57 7.58 -5.07
N ALA A 119 6.51 8.37 -4.93
CA ALA A 119 5.17 7.86 -4.69
C ALA A 119 4.70 6.96 -5.86
N LEU A 120 4.95 7.38 -7.10
CA LEU A 120 4.66 6.60 -8.30
C LEU A 120 5.48 5.31 -8.33
N SER A 121 6.79 5.35 -8.04
CA SER A 121 7.62 4.14 -7.99
C SER A 121 7.08 3.13 -6.97
N ALA A 122 6.79 3.55 -5.74
CA ALA A 122 6.22 2.68 -4.71
C ALA A 122 4.85 2.11 -5.13
N THR A 123 3.98 2.95 -5.70
CA THR A 123 2.66 2.54 -6.20
C THR A 123 2.78 1.49 -7.30
N THR A 124 3.64 1.73 -8.29
CA THR A 124 3.84 0.79 -9.41
C THR A 124 4.45 -0.54 -8.95
N LEU A 125 5.33 -0.53 -7.95
CA LEU A 125 5.85 -1.76 -7.34
C LEU A 125 4.78 -2.52 -6.56
N GLY A 126 3.94 -1.85 -5.77
CA GLY A 126 2.86 -2.52 -5.06
C GLY A 126 1.72 -2.99 -5.97
N ALA A 127 1.45 -2.30 -7.09
CA ALA A 127 0.55 -2.80 -8.12
C ALA A 127 1.10 -4.08 -8.77
N ALA A 128 2.40 -4.08 -9.12
CA ALA A 128 3.07 -5.27 -9.64
C ALA A 128 3.08 -6.42 -8.62
N MET A 129 3.28 -6.12 -7.34
CA MET A 129 3.18 -7.07 -6.24
C MET A 129 1.78 -7.69 -6.16
N ALA A 130 0.72 -6.87 -6.23
CA ALA A 130 -0.65 -7.36 -6.13
C ALA A 130 -0.95 -8.37 -7.26
N ILE A 131 -0.53 -8.05 -8.48
CA ILE A 131 -0.63 -8.97 -9.63
C ILE A 131 0.19 -10.24 -9.37
N ALA A 132 1.42 -10.10 -8.88
CA ALA A 132 2.32 -11.23 -8.59
C ALA A 132 1.82 -12.15 -7.46
N VAL A 133 0.96 -11.66 -6.56
CA VAL A 133 0.31 -12.46 -5.51
C VAL A 133 -0.95 -13.13 -6.03
N VAL A 134 -1.80 -12.38 -6.74
CA VAL A 134 -3.08 -12.86 -7.27
C VAL A 134 -2.87 -13.94 -8.33
N PHE A 135 -1.86 -13.79 -9.20
CA PHE A 135 -1.63 -14.71 -10.31
C PHE A 135 -1.32 -16.16 -9.87
N PRO A 136 -0.36 -16.43 -8.96
CA PRO A 136 -0.10 -17.79 -8.48
C PRO A 136 -1.29 -18.42 -7.74
N ILE A 137 -2.01 -17.64 -6.93
CA ILE A 137 -3.19 -18.14 -6.19
C ILE A 137 -4.26 -18.59 -7.21
N ALA A 138 -4.51 -17.78 -8.23
CA ALA A 138 -5.46 -18.13 -9.29
C ALA A 138 -5.01 -19.32 -10.12
N LEU A 139 -3.71 -19.43 -10.43
CA LEU A 139 -3.18 -20.59 -11.12
C LEU A 139 -3.40 -21.88 -10.33
N VAL A 140 -3.14 -21.87 -9.02
CA VAL A 140 -3.40 -23.02 -8.13
C VAL A 140 -4.88 -23.40 -8.16
N ARG A 141 -5.80 -22.41 -8.09
CA ARG A 141 -7.25 -22.65 -8.14
C ARG A 141 -7.70 -23.20 -9.49
N LEU A 142 -7.21 -22.62 -10.58
CA LEU A 142 -7.50 -23.07 -11.93
C LEU A 142 -7.09 -24.54 -12.11
N LEU A 143 -5.92 -24.93 -11.60
CA LEU A 143 -5.42 -26.31 -11.65
C LEU A 143 -6.16 -27.28 -10.71
N ALA A 144 -6.68 -26.80 -9.58
CA ALA A 144 -7.32 -27.64 -8.55
C ALA A 144 -8.79 -27.98 -8.85
N GLY A 145 -9.50 -27.19 -9.65
CA GLY A 145 -10.91 -27.45 -9.93
C GLY A 145 -11.61 -26.47 -10.87
N GLY A 146 -10.85 -25.64 -11.60
CA GLY A 146 -11.37 -24.58 -12.43
C GLY A 146 -11.59 -23.25 -11.67
N LEU A 147 -11.79 -22.18 -12.44
CA LEU A 147 -12.18 -20.86 -11.93
C LEU A 147 -13.48 -20.44 -12.61
N ASP A 148 -14.46 -20.02 -11.82
CA ASP A 148 -15.67 -19.41 -12.35
C ASP A 148 -15.36 -18.07 -13.02
N GLY A 149 -16.13 -17.71 -14.05
CA GLY A 149 -15.94 -16.45 -14.80
C GLY A 149 -16.00 -15.20 -13.92
N SER A 150 -16.78 -15.25 -12.82
CA SER A 150 -16.89 -14.19 -11.81
C SER A 150 -15.59 -13.98 -11.02
N ALA A 151 -14.76 -15.01 -10.86
CA ALA A 151 -13.49 -14.93 -10.15
C ALA A 151 -12.52 -13.97 -10.83
N PHE A 152 -12.52 -13.89 -12.16
CA PHE A 152 -11.67 -12.93 -12.89
C PHE A 152 -12.04 -11.48 -12.59
N GLY A 153 -13.34 -11.18 -12.51
CA GLY A 153 -13.82 -9.85 -12.11
C GLY A 153 -13.39 -9.49 -10.69
N HIS A 154 -13.47 -10.46 -9.78
CA HIS A 154 -13.03 -10.28 -8.40
C HIS A 154 -11.51 -10.09 -8.28
N MET A 155 -10.71 -10.87 -9.01
CA MET A 155 -9.26 -10.71 -9.07
C MET A 155 -8.85 -9.32 -9.56
N GLY A 156 -9.54 -8.81 -10.60
CA GLY A 156 -9.35 -7.44 -11.08
C GLY A 156 -9.65 -6.41 -10.02
N LEU A 157 -10.79 -6.55 -9.33
CA LEU A 157 -11.21 -5.64 -8.27
C LEU A 157 -10.24 -5.66 -7.07
N VAL A 158 -9.86 -6.84 -6.59
CA VAL A 158 -8.89 -7.02 -5.50
C VAL A 158 -7.55 -6.36 -5.87
N SER A 159 -7.10 -6.48 -7.12
CA SER A 159 -5.87 -5.83 -7.60
C SER A 159 -5.99 -4.29 -7.58
N VAL A 160 -7.17 -3.75 -7.93
CA VAL A 160 -7.44 -2.30 -7.85
C VAL A 160 -7.44 -1.84 -6.38
N VAL A 161 -8.15 -2.55 -5.50
CA VAL A 161 -8.21 -2.24 -4.06
C VAL A 161 -6.81 -2.28 -3.45
N ALA A 162 -6.03 -3.32 -3.75
CA ALA A 162 -4.63 -3.44 -3.32
C ALA A 162 -3.78 -2.26 -3.80
N THR A 163 -3.96 -1.82 -5.05
CA THR A 163 -3.21 -0.69 -5.61
C THR A 163 -3.55 0.61 -4.88
N VAL A 164 -4.83 0.86 -4.61
CA VAL A 164 -5.27 2.05 -3.85
C VAL A 164 -4.74 2.02 -2.41
N ASP A 165 -4.75 0.84 -1.77
CA ASP A 165 -4.18 0.67 -0.43
C ASP A 165 -2.67 0.93 -0.42
N VAL A 166 -1.92 0.44 -1.41
CA VAL A 166 -0.49 0.73 -1.57
C VAL A 166 -0.25 2.23 -1.73
N VAL A 167 -1.08 2.95 -2.49
CA VAL A 167 -0.97 4.42 -2.62
C VAL A 167 -1.12 5.08 -1.25
N LEU A 168 -2.13 4.67 -0.48
CA LEU A 168 -2.35 5.19 0.86
C LEU A 168 -1.21 4.84 1.82
N ALA A 169 -0.79 3.58 1.85
CA ALA A 169 0.34 3.11 2.63
C ALA A 169 1.63 3.87 2.28
N SER A 170 1.84 4.17 1.00
CA SER A 170 2.97 4.99 0.54
C SER A 170 2.86 6.41 1.11
N ALA A 171 1.72 7.06 0.96
CA ALA A 171 1.51 8.42 1.46
C ALA A 171 1.71 8.51 2.98
N LEU A 172 1.17 7.55 3.74
CA LEU A 172 1.35 7.41 5.18
C LEU A 172 2.81 7.11 5.54
N ALA A 173 3.47 6.23 4.79
CA ALA A 173 4.88 5.91 4.99
C ALA A 173 5.76 7.14 4.83
N PHE A 174 5.55 7.92 3.77
CA PHE A 174 6.26 9.18 3.58
C PHE A 174 5.97 10.18 4.69
N LEU A 175 4.71 10.32 5.12
CA LEU A 175 4.34 11.20 6.24
C LEU A 175 5.10 10.80 7.52
N VAL A 176 4.94 9.56 7.94
CA VAL A 176 5.47 9.02 9.19
C VAL A 176 7.01 9.02 9.19
N ALA A 177 7.63 8.62 8.07
CA ALA A 177 9.08 8.64 7.92
C ALA A 177 9.66 10.07 7.97
N THR A 178 8.98 11.04 7.35
CA THR A 178 9.41 12.45 7.34
C THR A 178 9.34 13.06 8.74
N VAL A 179 8.30 12.72 9.51
CA VAL A 179 8.10 13.21 10.89
C VAL A 179 9.08 12.56 11.86
N LEU A 180 9.13 11.22 11.89
CA LEU A 180 9.82 10.49 12.96
C LEU A 180 11.30 10.26 12.67
N ARG A 181 11.71 10.21 11.39
CA ARG A 181 13.09 10.03 10.91
C ARG A 181 13.84 8.81 11.49
N LYS A 182 13.13 7.92 12.18
CA LYS A 182 13.66 6.72 12.83
C LYS A 182 12.84 5.52 12.36
N PRO A 183 13.42 4.57 11.61
CA PRO A 183 12.66 3.49 10.96
C PRO A 183 11.88 2.64 11.96
N ALA A 184 12.48 2.27 13.09
CA ALA A 184 11.82 1.44 14.10
C ALA A 184 10.58 2.12 14.70
N ILE A 185 10.68 3.42 15.03
CA ILE A 185 9.55 4.19 15.58
C ILE A 185 8.48 4.39 14.52
N ALA A 186 8.88 4.66 13.27
CA ALA A 186 7.95 4.83 12.16
C ALA A 186 7.12 3.56 11.89
N VAL A 187 7.77 2.39 11.87
CA VAL A 187 7.07 1.10 11.75
C VAL A 187 6.16 0.86 12.95
N ALA A 188 6.63 1.11 14.17
CA ALA A 188 5.82 0.92 15.38
C ALA A 188 4.55 1.80 15.38
N VAL A 189 4.67 3.08 15.04
CA VAL A 189 3.53 4.01 14.94
C VAL A 189 2.57 3.60 13.84
N PHE A 190 3.09 3.16 12.69
CA PHE A 190 2.27 2.69 11.58
C PHE A 190 1.48 1.43 11.95
N LEU A 191 2.13 0.43 12.55
CA LEU A 191 1.45 -0.78 13.03
C LEU A 191 0.47 -0.45 14.14
N MET A 192 0.82 0.45 15.07
CA MET A 192 -0.10 0.91 16.11
C MET A 192 -1.36 1.54 15.51
N ALA A 193 -1.22 2.35 14.46
CA ALA A 193 -2.34 3.00 13.79
C ALA A 193 -3.20 2.03 12.94
N LEU A 194 -2.58 1.08 12.24
CA LEU A 194 -3.29 0.19 11.31
C LEU A 194 -3.79 -1.12 11.93
N THR A 195 -3.16 -1.63 12.98
CA THR A 195 -3.53 -2.92 13.58
C THR A 195 -4.00 -2.77 15.02
N VAL A 196 -3.19 -2.16 15.89
CA VAL A 196 -3.49 -2.09 17.32
C VAL A 196 -4.70 -1.19 17.60
N LEU A 197 -4.74 0.00 16.99
CA LEU A 197 -5.81 0.96 17.23
C LEU A 197 -7.19 0.44 16.78
N PRO A 198 -7.36 -0.16 15.58
CA PRO A 198 -8.62 -0.80 15.22
C PRO A 198 -9.03 -1.93 16.17
N LEU A 199 -8.10 -2.73 16.68
CA LEU A 199 -8.40 -3.78 17.67
C LEU A 199 -8.85 -3.18 19.01
N VAL A 200 -8.18 -2.13 19.49
CA VAL A 200 -8.58 -1.42 20.71
C VAL A 200 -9.98 -0.83 20.55
N LEU A 201 -10.23 -0.15 19.42
CA LEU A 201 -11.56 0.39 19.13
C LEU A 201 -12.61 -0.72 19.07
N LEU A 202 -12.31 -1.86 18.43
CA LEU A 202 -13.23 -3.00 18.38
C LEU A 202 -13.59 -3.49 19.79
N ILE A 203 -12.59 -3.67 20.67
CA ILE A 203 -12.83 -4.05 22.07
C ILE A 203 -13.70 -3.02 22.77
N VAL A 204 -13.36 -1.73 22.66
CA VAL A 204 -14.14 -0.63 23.24
C VAL A 204 -15.59 -0.67 22.76
N THR A 205 -15.84 -0.88 21.47
CA THR A 205 -17.22 -0.97 20.94
C THR A 205 -18.02 -2.15 21.46
N ALA A 206 -17.34 -3.20 21.94
CA ALA A 206 -17.97 -4.40 22.48
C ALA A 206 -18.27 -4.30 23.98
N VAL A 207 -17.42 -3.60 24.75
CA VAL A 207 -17.49 -3.61 26.23
C VAL A 207 -17.88 -2.28 26.87
N ALA A 208 -17.75 -1.16 26.14
CA ALA A 208 -17.98 0.16 26.70
C ALA A 208 -19.46 0.57 26.70
N PRO A 209 -19.86 1.52 27.58
CA PRO A 209 -21.20 2.10 27.53
C PRO A 209 -21.47 2.81 26.19
N VAL A 210 -22.75 2.92 25.82
CA VAL A 210 -23.23 3.40 24.50
C VAL A 210 -22.59 4.73 24.09
N TRP A 211 -22.46 5.68 25.01
CA TRP A 211 -21.87 7.01 24.74
C TRP A 211 -20.41 6.96 24.27
N LEU A 212 -19.65 5.93 24.64
CA LEU A 212 -18.28 5.70 24.18
C LEU A 212 -18.25 4.73 22.99
N ALA A 213 -19.18 3.76 22.95
CA ALA A 213 -19.24 2.75 21.91
C ALA A 213 -19.59 3.36 20.54
N ASP A 214 -20.56 4.28 20.46
CA ASP A 214 -20.98 4.87 19.19
C ASP A 214 -19.90 5.71 18.48
N PRO A 215 -19.20 6.66 19.15
CA PRO A 215 -18.08 7.34 18.51
C PRO A 215 -16.95 6.36 18.16
N SER A 216 -16.67 5.37 19.01
CA SER A 216 -15.65 4.36 18.72
C SER A 216 -16.00 3.52 17.48
N ARG A 217 -17.29 3.18 17.26
CA ARG A 217 -17.75 2.50 16.03
C ARG A 217 -17.59 3.40 14.82
N ALA A 218 -17.91 4.69 14.94
CA ALA A 218 -17.76 5.64 13.85
C ALA A 218 -16.28 5.81 13.46
N THR A 219 -15.41 5.99 14.45
CA THR A 219 -13.96 6.06 14.26
C THR A 219 -13.42 4.76 13.67
N LEU A 220 -13.82 3.61 14.21
CA LEU A 220 -13.41 2.30 13.69
C LEU A 220 -13.78 2.17 12.22
N LYS A 221 -15.03 2.48 11.82
CA LYS A 221 -15.49 2.41 10.42
C LYS A 221 -14.73 3.34 9.47
N ALA A 222 -14.15 4.42 9.98
CA ALA A 222 -13.38 5.38 9.20
C ALA A 222 -11.89 5.03 9.13
N MET A 223 -11.40 4.00 9.82
CA MET A 223 -9.99 3.64 9.81
C MET A 223 -9.57 3.04 8.45
N PRO A 224 -8.34 3.29 7.98
CA PRO A 224 -7.86 2.71 6.72
C PRO A 224 -7.99 1.19 6.66
N GLY A 225 -7.63 0.47 7.74
CA GLY A 225 -7.71 -0.98 7.79
C GLY A 225 -9.14 -1.52 7.62
N THR A 226 -10.14 -0.87 8.22
CA THR A 226 -11.55 -1.27 8.06
C THR A 226 -12.12 -0.88 6.70
N LEU A 227 -11.68 0.25 6.14
CA LEU A 227 -12.09 0.67 4.81
C LEU A 227 -11.50 -0.27 3.75
N PHE A 228 -10.27 -0.74 3.96
CA PHE A 228 -9.61 -1.75 3.14
C PHE A 228 -10.33 -3.10 3.20
N THR A 229 -10.62 -3.63 4.40
CA THR A 229 -11.38 -4.89 4.51
C THR A 229 -12.78 -4.76 3.92
N ARG A 230 -13.43 -3.59 4.08
CA ARG A 230 -14.72 -3.29 3.43
C ARG A 230 -14.63 -3.16 1.92
N ALA A 231 -13.52 -2.65 1.40
CA ALA A 231 -13.26 -2.56 -0.03
C ALA A 231 -12.96 -3.93 -0.65
N LEU A 232 -12.31 -4.82 0.12
CA LEU A 232 -12.04 -6.19 -0.25
C LEU A 232 -13.28 -7.08 -0.15
N SER A 233 -14.19 -6.81 0.79
CA SER A 233 -15.41 -7.59 0.99
C SER A 233 -16.38 -7.43 -0.20
N VAL A 234 -16.11 -8.17 -1.27
CA VAL A 234 -17.01 -8.34 -2.41
C VAL A 234 -18.03 -9.41 -2.01
N PRO A 235 -19.33 -9.24 -2.30
CA PRO A 235 -20.34 -10.09 -1.70
C PRO A 235 -20.25 -11.50 -2.28
N LEU A 236 -19.93 -12.45 -1.41
CA LEU A 236 -20.22 -13.88 -1.57
C LEU A 236 -21.74 -14.16 -1.62
N ALA A 237 -22.60 -13.21 -1.28
CA ALA A 237 -24.05 -13.30 -1.42
C ALA A 237 -24.69 -11.91 -1.21
N THR A 238 -25.75 -11.60 -1.96
CA THR A 238 -26.69 -10.46 -1.77
C THR A 238 -26.27 -9.06 -2.29
N GLY A 239 -27.26 -8.29 -2.77
CA GLY A 239 -27.13 -7.13 -3.66
C GLY A 239 -26.40 -5.89 -3.13
N ASP A 240 -25.91 -5.88 -1.90
CA ASP A 240 -25.32 -4.69 -1.27
C ASP A 240 -23.80 -4.55 -1.45
N GLY A 241 -23.09 -5.59 -1.92
CA GLY A 241 -21.63 -5.56 -1.78
C GLY A 241 -20.88 -4.58 -2.70
N TRP A 242 -21.45 -4.14 -3.82
CA TRP A 242 -20.87 -3.03 -4.60
C TRP A 242 -20.87 -1.70 -3.82
N SER A 243 -21.88 -1.48 -2.96
CA SER A 243 -21.92 -0.29 -2.12
C SER A 243 -20.78 -0.28 -1.10
N ASN A 244 -20.45 -1.45 -0.52
CA ASN A 244 -19.34 -1.59 0.42
C ASN A 244 -17.99 -1.36 -0.26
N VAL A 245 -17.79 -1.93 -1.44
CA VAL A 245 -16.59 -1.69 -2.27
C VAL A 245 -16.43 -0.19 -2.56
N ALA A 246 -17.50 0.46 -3.03
CA ALA A 246 -17.49 1.88 -3.37
C ALA A 246 -17.20 2.77 -2.14
N ILE A 247 -17.85 2.50 -0.99
CA ILE A 247 -17.62 3.24 0.24
C ILE A 247 -16.19 3.02 0.76
N GLY A 248 -15.69 1.78 0.71
CA GLY A 248 -14.32 1.45 1.10
C GLY A 248 -13.30 2.20 0.25
N LEU A 249 -13.41 2.11 -1.08
CA LEU A 249 -12.54 2.82 -2.01
C LEU A 249 -12.62 4.35 -1.86
N ALA A 250 -13.83 4.91 -1.73
CA ALA A 250 -14.01 6.34 -1.51
C ALA A 250 -13.37 6.79 -0.19
N GLY A 251 -13.52 6.00 0.88
CA GLY A 251 -12.88 6.27 2.16
C GLY A 251 -11.36 6.21 2.09
N LEU A 252 -10.79 5.20 1.42
CA LEU A 252 -9.34 5.10 1.20
C LEU A 252 -8.82 6.28 0.38
N ALA A 253 -9.53 6.66 -0.69
CA ALA A 253 -9.19 7.82 -1.51
C ALA A 253 -9.26 9.12 -0.69
N ALA A 254 -10.26 9.28 0.17
CA ALA A 254 -10.38 10.42 1.08
C ALA A 254 -9.18 10.49 2.03
N TRP A 255 -8.70 9.35 2.55
CA TRP A 255 -7.46 9.30 3.34
C TRP A 255 -6.22 9.71 2.53
N VAL A 256 -6.10 9.27 1.29
CA VAL A 256 -4.99 9.70 0.40
C VAL A 256 -5.01 11.21 0.22
N VAL A 257 -6.18 11.78 -0.09
CA VAL A 257 -6.37 13.23 -0.26
C VAL A 257 -6.09 13.98 1.04
N ALA A 258 -6.45 13.43 2.19
CA ALA A 258 -6.18 14.04 3.49
C ALA A 258 -4.68 14.03 3.81
N VAL A 259 -3.97 12.93 3.55
CA VAL A 259 -2.56 12.74 3.93
C VAL A 259 -1.59 13.45 2.98
N ALA A 260 -1.88 13.45 1.67
CA ALA A 260 -0.96 13.95 0.65
C ALA A 260 -0.48 15.41 0.85
N PRO A 261 -1.34 16.39 1.21
CA PRO A 261 -0.91 17.76 1.48
C PRO A 261 0.06 17.86 2.67
N PHE A 262 -0.18 17.11 3.75
CA PHE A 262 0.71 17.10 4.91
C PHE A 262 2.07 16.48 4.55
N THR A 263 2.07 15.38 3.81
CA THR A 263 3.28 14.74 3.31
C THR A 263 4.08 15.71 2.45
N TRP A 264 3.43 16.44 1.54
CA TRP A 264 4.07 17.44 0.68
C TRP A 264 4.73 18.56 1.49
N ILE A 265 3.97 19.20 2.39
CA ILE A 265 4.45 20.34 3.19
C ILE A 265 5.63 19.92 4.07
N LEU A 266 5.54 18.75 4.72
CA LEU A 266 6.60 18.27 5.60
C LEU A 266 7.84 17.82 4.82
N PHE A 267 7.66 17.19 3.66
CA PHE A 267 8.77 16.80 2.79
C PHE A 267 9.54 18.02 2.29
N ASP A 268 8.82 19.07 1.86
CA ASP A 268 9.45 20.32 1.42
C ASP A 268 10.24 20.99 2.56
N LYS A 269 9.66 21.08 3.76
CA LYS A 269 10.35 21.61 4.95
C LYS A 269 11.57 20.76 5.34
N ALA A 270 11.47 19.43 5.27
CA ALA A 270 12.56 18.54 5.61
C ALA A 270 13.77 18.69 4.66
N LEU A 271 13.52 19.07 3.41
CA LEU A 271 14.57 19.34 2.43
C LEU A 271 15.11 20.78 2.49
N ALA A 272 14.33 21.74 3.02
CA ALA A 272 14.75 23.14 3.18
C ALA A 272 15.69 23.37 4.37
N GLY A 273 15.48 22.67 5.49
CA GLY A 273 16.14 22.96 6.78
C GLY A 273 17.59 22.50 6.93
N LYS A 274 18.41 22.51 5.86
CA LYS A 274 19.84 22.15 5.90
C LYS A 274 20.76 23.24 5.34
N GLU A 275 20.27 24.46 5.19
CA GLU A 275 21.10 25.65 4.93
C GLU A 275 21.67 26.23 6.22
#